data_AF-A0A382PHB7-F1
#
_entry.id   AF-A0A382PHB7-F1
#
_cell.length_a   1.000
_cell.length_b   1.000
_cell.length_c   1.000
_cell.angle_alpha   90.00
_cell.angle_beta   90.00
_cell.angle_gamma   90.00
#
_symmetry.space_group_name_H-M   'P 1'
#
loop_
_entity.id
_entity.type
_entity.pdbx_description
1 polymer ?
#
loop_
_entity_poly.entity_id
_entity_poly.type
_entity_poly.pdbx_seq_one_letter_code
_entity_poly.pdbx_strand_id
1 'polypeptide(L)'
;DKSSSMGRSWQSTFSADTRETAEARMDSLGYTWEWLSNGDLRATTPVLPAVRDLGNGRNSFFNQLIAAFSGWKDARNDPAKAITFGDGSALDPSDVQEASALADELTFDVPWQAGDLALVDNYVAMHGRRSFTGTRKVMASLVAA
;
A
#
# COMPACT_ATOMS: atom_id res chain seq x y z
N ASP A 1 16.60 2.17 -7.10
CA ASP A 1 17.51 1.48 -6.16
C ASP A 1 16.99 0.07 -5.82
N LYS A 2 17.81 -0.98 -5.98
CA LYS A 2 17.47 -2.38 -5.64
C LYS A 2 17.60 -2.69 -4.13
N SER A 3 18.08 -1.74 -3.33
CA SER A 3 18.35 -1.91 -1.90
C SER A 3 17.11 -1.80 -0.99
N SER A 4 16.00 -1.23 -1.49
CA SER A 4 14.79 -1.06 -0.67
C SER A 4 14.00 -2.36 -0.61
N SER A 5 13.67 -2.78 0.62
CA SER A 5 12.85 -3.96 0.93
C SER A 5 11.43 -3.89 0.34
N MET A 6 10.99 -2.71 -0.11
CA MET A 6 9.69 -2.49 -0.77
C MET A 6 9.78 -1.75 -2.13
N GLY A 7 10.97 -1.26 -2.50
CA GLY A 7 11.11 -0.34 -3.63
C GLY A 7 11.08 -1.04 -4.99
N ARG A 8 9.90 -1.16 -5.59
CA ARG A 8 9.80 -1.38 -7.03
C ARG A 8 10.33 -0.14 -7.76
N SER A 9 11.05 -0.35 -8.87
CA SER A 9 11.44 0.77 -9.72
C SER A 9 10.21 1.39 -10.38
N TRP A 10 10.30 2.66 -10.80
CA TRP A 10 9.19 3.31 -11.52
C TRP A 10 8.82 2.54 -12.79
N GLN A 11 9.80 1.92 -13.46
CA GLN A 11 9.56 1.05 -14.61
C GLN A 11 8.62 -0.10 -14.27
N SER A 12 8.87 -0.79 -13.16
CA SER A 12 8.03 -1.91 -12.73
C SER A 12 6.66 -1.41 -12.22
N THR A 13 6.63 -0.30 -11.49
CA THR A 13 5.38 0.26 -10.93
C THR A 13 4.42 0.69 -12.03
N PHE A 14 4.93 1.37 -13.06
CA PHE A 14 4.11 1.88 -14.16
C PHE A 14 4.11 0.96 -15.38
N SER A 15 4.81 -0.17 -15.33
CA SER A 15 5.00 -1.10 -16.46
C SER A 15 5.47 -0.37 -17.72
N ALA A 16 6.55 0.40 -17.56
CA ALA A 16 7.03 1.38 -18.53
C ALA A 16 8.54 1.28 -18.71
N ASP A 17 9.02 1.32 -19.95
CA ASP A 17 10.45 1.22 -20.26
C ASP A 17 11.12 2.60 -20.41
N THR A 18 10.35 3.65 -20.69
CA THR A 18 10.85 5.03 -20.86
C THR A 18 10.11 6.02 -19.97
N ARG A 19 10.70 7.19 -19.73
CA ARG A 19 10.06 8.24 -18.92
C ARG A 19 8.74 8.68 -19.53
N GLU A 20 8.71 8.86 -20.85
CA GLU A 20 7.54 9.31 -21.60
C GLU A 20 6.39 8.30 -21.45
N THR A 21 6.68 6.99 -21.50
CA THR A 21 5.67 5.95 -21.27
C THR A 21 5.17 5.92 -19.82
N ALA A 22 6.05 6.19 -18.84
CA ALA A 22 5.65 6.31 -17.44
C ALA A 22 4.82 7.57 -17.17
N GLU A 23 5.18 8.70 -17.79
CA GLU A 23 4.45 9.97 -17.71
C GLU A 23 3.04 9.83 -18.29
N ALA A 24 2.90 9.25 -19.47
CA ALA A 24 1.59 8.97 -20.07
C ALA A 24 0.73 8.05 -19.17
N ARG A 25 1.37 7.06 -18.52
CA ARG A 25 0.67 6.18 -17.58
C ARG A 25 0.23 6.93 -16.33
N MET A 26 1.10 7.74 -15.73
CA MET A 26 0.79 8.56 -14.55
C MET A 26 -0.32 9.56 -14.84
N ASP A 27 -0.28 10.23 -15.99
CA ASP A 27 -1.32 11.14 -16.45
C ASP A 27 -2.67 10.43 -16.57
N SER A 28 -2.71 9.25 -17.19
CA SER A 28 -3.94 8.43 -17.29
C SER A 28 -4.53 8.00 -15.93
N LEU A 29 -3.69 7.97 -14.88
CA LEU A 29 -4.08 7.62 -13.52
C LEU A 29 -4.36 8.87 -12.65
N GLY A 30 -4.16 10.08 -13.18
CA GLY A 30 -4.32 11.34 -12.45
C GLY A 30 -3.23 11.61 -11.42
N TYR A 31 -2.04 11.04 -11.60
CA TYR A 31 -0.92 11.23 -10.70
C TYR A 31 -0.22 12.55 -10.99
N THR A 32 0.41 13.15 -9.98
CA THR A 32 1.44 14.18 -10.16
C THR A 32 2.82 13.60 -9.86
N TRP A 33 3.88 14.16 -10.45
CA TRP A 33 5.21 13.59 -10.29
C TRP A 33 6.35 14.61 -10.42
N GLU A 34 7.51 14.22 -9.91
CA GLU A 34 8.77 14.93 -9.99
C GLU A 34 9.90 13.94 -10.30
N TRP A 35 10.65 14.19 -11.36
CA TRP A 35 11.90 13.47 -11.62
C TRP A 35 13.02 14.07 -10.77
N LEU A 36 13.61 13.24 -9.92
CA LEU A 36 14.73 13.64 -9.06
C LEU A 36 16.03 13.64 -9.87
N SER A 37 17.01 14.42 -9.42
CA SER A 37 18.30 14.60 -10.10
C SER A 37 19.10 13.30 -10.24
N ASN A 38 18.87 12.33 -9.36
CA ASN A 38 19.47 11.00 -9.40
C ASN A 38 18.76 10.02 -10.35
N GLY A 39 17.70 10.47 -11.05
CA GLY A 39 16.90 9.66 -11.95
C GLY A 39 15.78 8.85 -11.30
N ASP A 40 15.59 8.97 -9.98
CA ASP A 40 14.42 8.42 -9.30
C ASP A 40 13.16 9.25 -9.60
N LEU A 41 12.01 8.66 -9.31
CA LEU A 41 10.70 9.27 -9.50
C LEU A 41 10.01 9.44 -8.15
N ARG A 42 9.59 10.67 -7.84
CA ARG A 42 8.60 10.94 -6.81
C ARG A 42 7.24 11.06 -7.48
N ALA A 43 6.28 10.24 -7.08
CA ALA A 43 4.93 10.25 -7.63
C ALA A 43 3.90 10.37 -6.51
N THR A 44 2.87 11.16 -6.74
CA THR A 44 1.77 11.44 -5.81
C THR A 44 0.47 11.04 -6.48
N THR A 45 -0.33 10.21 -5.81
CA THR A 45 -1.64 9.80 -6.30
C THR A 45 -2.62 10.98 -6.30
N PRO A 46 -3.74 10.90 -7.03
CA PRO A 46 -4.87 11.79 -6.73
C PRO A 46 -5.37 11.56 -5.29
N VAL A 47 -6.25 12.45 -4.81
CA VAL A 47 -6.94 12.23 -3.53
C VAL A 47 -7.82 10.98 -3.65
N LEU A 48 -7.57 9.99 -2.80
CA LEU A 48 -8.31 8.74 -2.76
C LEU A 48 -9.17 8.67 -1.49
N PRO A 49 -10.40 8.13 -1.55
CA PRO A 49 -11.19 7.88 -0.34
C PRO A 49 -10.47 6.91 0.60
N ALA A 50 -10.36 7.29 1.87
CA ALA A 50 -9.82 6.39 2.90
C ALA A 50 -10.83 5.33 3.36
N VAL A 51 -12.12 5.64 3.22
CA VAL A 51 -13.24 4.76 3.57
C VAL A 51 -14.04 4.47 2.31
N ARG A 52 -14.28 3.19 2.04
CA ARG A 52 -15.05 2.73 0.89
C ARG A 52 -16.43 2.29 1.33
N ASP A 53 -17.46 2.84 0.67
CA ASP A 53 -18.85 2.40 0.79
C ASP A 53 -19.02 1.04 0.10
N LEU A 54 -19.53 0.06 0.85
CA LEU A 54 -19.82 -1.29 0.39
C LEU A 54 -21.31 -1.50 0.07
N GLY A 55 -22.12 -0.46 0.21
CA GLY A 55 -23.58 -0.52 0.14
C GLY A 55 -24.20 -1.02 1.45
N ASN A 56 -25.53 -0.88 1.54
CA ASN A 56 -26.34 -1.35 2.66
C ASN A 56 -25.88 -0.82 4.03
N GLY A 57 -25.36 0.41 4.06
CA GLY A 57 -24.88 1.07 5.29
C GLY A 57 -23.54 0.53 5.81
N ARG A 58 -22.83 -0.32 5.07
CA ARG A 58 -21.52 -0.85 5.45
C ARG A 58 -20.39 -0.06 4.81
N ASN A 59 -19.31 0.10 5.55
CA ASN A 59 -18.08 0.74 5.09
C ASN A 59 -16.86 -0.15 5.36
N SER A 60 -15.79 0.08 4.62
CA SER A 60 -14.48 -0.56 4.83
C SER A 60 -13.36 0.47 4.89
N PHE A 61 -12.36 0.20 5.73
CA PHE A 61 -11.14 0.99 5.81
C PHE A 61 -10.17 0.57 4.69
N PHE A 62 -10.48 0.99 3.47
CA PHE A 62 -9.78 0.56 2.24
C PHE A 62 -8.73 1.59 1.84
N ASN A 63 -7.56 1.54 2.47
CA ASN A 63 -6.44 2.44 2.18
C ASN A 63 -5.11 1.84 2.65
N GLN A 64 -4.01 2.58 2.45
CA GLN A 64 -2.64 2.14 2.77
C GLN A 64 -2.04 2.86 4.00
N LEU A 65 -2.86 3.51 4.83
CA LEU A 65 -2.42 4.32 5.96
C LEU A 65 -1.48 3.55 6.90
N ILE A 66 -1.95 2.39 7.38
CA ILE A 66 -1.24 1.55 8.34
C ILE A 66 0.05 1.00 7.70
N ALA A 67 -0.02 0.58 6.43
CA ALA A 67 1.13 0.04 5.72
C ALA A 67 2.23 1.09 5.51
N ALA A 68 1.86 2.33 5.19
CA ALA A 68 2.84 3.40 5.02
C ALA A 68 3.47 3.82 6.35
N PHE A 69 2.65 3.99 7.40
CA PHE A 69 3.13 4.40 8.71
C PHE A 69 4.10 3.38 9.34
N SER A 70 3.75 2.10 9.26
CA SER A 70 4.54 1.02 9.87
C SER A 70 5.68 0.54 8.98
N GLY A 71 5.51 0.62 7.65
CA GLY A 71 6.40 -0.02 6.68
C GLY A 71 7.34 0.92 5.94
N TRP A 72 6.92 2.14 5.60
CA TRP A 72 7.66 3.01 4.66
C TRP A 72 8.79 3.81 5.32
N LYS A 73 9.44 3.21 6.32
CA LYS A 73 10.68 3.70 6.90
C LYS A 73 11.85 3.21 6.05
N ASP A 74 12.14 3.90 4.96
CA ASP A 74 13.37 3.69 4.19
C ASP A 74 14.12 5.01 3.97
N ALA A 75 15.35 4.94 3.48
CA ALA A 75 16.20 6.11 3.30
C ALA A 75 15.61 7.17 2.32
N ARG A 76 14.53 6.85 1.60
CA ARG A 76 13.94 7.68 0.54
C ARG A 76 12.58 8.25 0.94
N ASN A 77 11.95 7.70 1.98
CA ASN A 77 10.60 8.09 2.41
C ASN A 77 10.59 8.41 3.89
N ASP A 78 10.09 9.60 4.22
CA ASP A 78 9.65 9.92 5.58
C ASP A 78 8.19 9.47 5.70
N PRO A 79 7.86 8.45 6.50
CA PRO A 79 6.48 7.98 6.65
C PRO A 79 5.51 9.09 7.04
N ALA A 80 5.97 10.09 7.81
CA ALA A 80 5.15 11.22 8.22
C ALA A 80 4.78 12.17 7.07
N LYS A 81 5.46 12.05 5.93
CA LYS A 81 5.21 12.83 4.71
C LYS A 81 4.73 11.98 3.55
N ALA A 82 4.73 10.66 3.70
CA ALA A 82 4.37 9.75 2.64
C ALA A 82 2.85 9.63 2.43
N ILE A 83 2.07 9.92 3.48
CA ILE A 83 0.62 10.05 3.40
C ILE A 83 0.21 11.31 4.15
N THR A 84 -0.70 12.08 3.55
CA THR A 84 -1.33 13.28 4.11
C THR A 84 -2.84 13.16 3.95
N PHE A 85 -3.59 14.06 4.56
CA PHE A 85 -4.97 14.29 4.15
C PHE A 85 -5.04 14.77 2.70
N GLY A 86 -6.24 14.70 2.10
CA GLY A 86 -6.47 15.09 0.71
C GLY A 86 -6.27 16.59 0.43
N ASP A 87 -6.24 17.42 1.47
CA ASP A 87 -5.90 18.84 1.40
C ASP A 87 -4.39 19.11 1.59
N GLY A 88 -3.59 18.06 1.78
CA GLY A 88 -2.15 18.14 2.01
C GLY A 88 -1.74 18.36 3.47
N SER A 89 -2.70 18.50 4.40
CA SER A 89 -2.39 18.60 5.82
C SER A 89 -1.83 17.29 6.38
N ALA A 90 -0.91 17.39 7.33
CA ALA A 90 -0.29 16.22 7.96
C ALA A 90 -1.31 15.44 8.79
N LEU A 91 -1.14 14.12 8.83
CA LEU A 91 -1.88 13.26 9.75
C LEU A 91 -1.29 13.35 11.16
N ASP A 92 -2.13 13.30 12.20
CA ASP A 92 -1.65 13.16 13.56
C ASP A 92 -1.08 11.74 13.76
N PRO A 93 0.20 11.57 14.13
CA PRO A 93 0.78 10.26 14.36
C PRO A 93 0.05 9.42 15.41
N SER A 94 -0.64 10.03 16.37
CA SER A 94 -1.41 9.33 17.39
C SER A 94 -2.68 8.69 16.84
N ASP A 95 -3.40 9.36 15.93
CA ASP A 95 -4.56 8.80 15.22
C ASP A 95 -4.16 7.57 14.39
N VAL A 96 -3.01 7.65 13.71
CA VAL A 96 -2.50 6.53 12.90
C VAL A 96 -2.06 5.35 13.77
N GLN A 97 -1.51 5.63 14.96
CA GLN A 97 -1.17 4.60 15.93
C GLN A 97 -2.42 3.92 16.48
N GLU A 98 -3.48 4.67 16.79
CA GLU A 98 -4.76 4.11 17.23
C GLU A 98 -5.38 3.20 16.15
N ALA A 99 -5.42 3.67 14.90
CA ALA A 99 -5.89 2.85 13.78
C ALA A 99 -5.04 1.57 13.59
N SER A 100 -3.73 1.66 13.79
CA SER A 100 -2.82 0.51 13.70
C SER A 100 -3.06 -0.48 14.86
N ALA A 101 -3.26 0.01 16.08
CA ALA A 101 -3.56 -0.82 17.24
C ALA A 101 -4.90 -1.56 17.09
N LEU A 102 -5.94 -0.88 16.59
CA LEU A 102 -7.23 -1.50 16.26
C LEU A 102 -7.08 -2.58 15.19
N ALA A 103 -6.27 -2.33 14.15
CA ALA A 103 -6.03 -3.34 13.12
C ALA A 103 -5.30 -4.57 13.69
N ASP A 104 -4.31 -4.39 14.58
CA ASP A 104 -3.64 -5.50 15.25
C ASP A 104 -4.57 -6.27 16.19
N GLU A 105 -5.44 -5.58 16.95
CA GLU A 105 -6.44 -6.19 17.84
C GLU A 105 -7.46 -7.04 17.06
N LEU A 106 -7.94 -6.53 15.93
CA LEU A 106 -8.93 -7.18 15.08
C LEU A 106 -8.33 -8.23 14.13
N THR A 107 -6.99 -8.34 14.07
CA THR A 107 -6.31 -9.31 13.21
C THR A 107 -6.44 -10.72 13.76
N PHE A 108 -6.86 -11.65 12.90
CA PHE A 108 -6.81 -13.08 13.18
C PHE A 108 -5.65 -13.75 12.43
N ASP A 109 -4.76 -14.40 13.17
CA ASP A 109 -3.66 -15.16 12.58
C ASP A 109 -4.15 -16.53 12.10
N VAL A 110 -4.03 -16.78 10.79
CA VAL A 110 -4.36 -18.09 10.20
C VAL A 110 -3.20 -19.06 10.44
N PRO A 111 -3.37 -20.14 11.22
CA PRO A 111 -2.34 -21.14 11.46
C PRO A 111 -2.23 -22.10 10.28
N TRP A 112 -1.67 -21.61 9.17
CA TRP A 112 -1.58 -22.31 7.89
C TRP A 112 -1.05 -23.75 8.00
N GLN A 113 -1.76 -24.66 7.37
CA GLN A 113 -1.34 -26.03 7.08
C GLN A 113 -1.20 -26.24 5.57
N ALA A 114 -0.40 -27.23 5.18
CA ALA A 114 -0.25 -27.59 3.78
C ALA A 114 -1.58 -28.09 3.22
N GLY A 115 -2.06 -27.48 2.13
CA GLY A 115 -3.34 -27.79 1.50
C GLY A 115 -4.47 -26.83 1.87
N ASP A 116 -4.28 -25.96 2.86
CA ASP A 116 -5.26 -24.92 3.19
C ASP A 116 -5.44 -23.94 2.03
N LEU A 117 -6.68 -23.45 1.91
CA LEU A 117 -7.07 -22.38 0.99
C LEU A 117 -7.81 -21.31 1.78
N ALA A 118 -7.38 -20.05 1.65
CA ALA A 118 -8.12 -18.90 2.15
C ALA A 118 -8.68 -18.11 0.96
N LEU A 119 -9.97 -17.82 1.00
CA LEU A 119 -10.62 -16.86 0.11
C LEU A 119 -10.79 -15.54 0.86
N VAL A 120 -10.25 -14.46 0.28
CA VAL A 120 -10.25 -13.13 0.89
C VAL A 120 -11.04 -12.18 0.00
N ASP A 121 -12.08 -11.57 0.55
CA ASP A 121 -12.72 -10.42 -0.08
C ASP A 121 -11.84 -9.18 0.14
N ASN A 122 -11.12 -8.78 -0.92
CA ASN A 122 -10.16 -7.68 -0.85
C ASN A 122 -10.82 -6.34 -0.52
N TYR A 123 -12.13 -6.17 -0.71
CA TYR A 123 -12.83 -4.94 -0.35
C TYR A 123 -13.16 -4.84 1.14
N VAL A 124 -13.10 -5.95 1.88
CA VAL A 124 -13.52 -6.00 3.28
C VAL A 124 -12.34 -6.26 4.22
N ALA A 125 -11.39 -7.10 3.80
CA ALA A 125 -10.31 -7.55 4.66
C ALA A 125 -8.94 -6.99 4.24
N MET A 126 -8.24 -6.40 5.20
CA MET A 126 -6.79 -6.19 5.10
C MET A 126 -6.08 -7.52 5.38
N HIS A 127 -4.93 -7.72 4.73
CA HIS A 127 -4.11 -8.91 4.97
C HIS A 127 -2.63 -8.53 5.05
N GLY A 128 -1.90 -9.29 5.87
CA GLY A 128 -0.49 -9.09 6.12
C GLY A 128 0.22 -10.40 6.44
N ARG A 129 1.42 -10.31 6.98
CA ARG A 129 2.24 -11.47 7.28
C ARG A 129 3.02 -11.27 8.57
N ARG A 130 2.84 -12.18 9.54
CA ARG A 130 3.73 -12.30 10.71
C ARG A 130 5.13 -12.76 10.31
N SER A 131 6.13 -12.42 11.10
CA SER A 131 7.49 -12.95 10.94
C SER A 131 7.49 -14.48 11.01
N PHE A 132 8.38 -15.12 10.25
CA PHE A 132 8.51 -16.58 10.22
C PHE A 132 9.98 -16.97 10.03
N THR A 133 10.31 -18.22 10.35
CA THR A 133 11.64 -18.82 10.14
C THR A 133 11.52 -20.05 9.25
N GLY A 134 12.65 -20.47 8.65
CA GLY A 134 12.69 -21.64 7.77
C GLY A 134 11.99 -21.42 6.42
N THR A 135 11.62 -22.53 5.77
CA THR A 135 10.99 -22.50 4.45
C THR A 135 9.47 -22.43 4.58
N ARG A 136 8.87 -21.39 4.01
CA ARG A 136 7.41 -21.23 3.88
C ARG A 136 7.08 -20.84 2.45
N LYS A 137 6.12 -21.54 1.83
CA LYS A 137 5.63 -21.25 0.48
C LYS A 137 4.12 -21.10 0.51
N VAL A 138 3.63 -19.92 0.13
CA VAL A 138 2.20 -19.62 -0.03
C VAL A 138 2.01 -19.16 -1.48
N MET A 139 1.03 -19.73 -2.16
CA MET A 139 0.64 -19.34 -3.51
C MET A 139 -0.56 -18.40 -3.43
N ALA A 140 -0.67 -17.47 -4.40
CA ALA A 140 -1.80 -16.54 -4.48
C ALA A 140 -2.36 -16.50 -5.90
N SER A 141 -3.67 -16.27 -6.00
CA SER A 141 -4.36 -15.96 -7.23
C SER A 141 -5.22 -14.73 -7.02
N LEU A 142 -5.22 -13.83 -8.00
CA LEU A 142 -6.03 -12.61 -7.99
C LEU A 142 -7.20 -12.82 -8.93
N VAL A 143 -8.39 -12.42 -8.48
CA VAL A 143 -9.59 -12.42 -9.32
C VAL A 143 -10.00 -10.97 -9.51
N ALA A 144 -10.14 -10.55 -10.77
CA ALA A 144 -10.75 -9.29 -11.12
C ALA A 144 -12.24 -9.55 -11.38
N ALA A 145 -13.10 -8.73 -10.78
CA ALA A 145 -14.53 -8.69 -11.09
C ALA A 145 -14.81 -7.66 -12.19
#